data_AF-A0A2G9PY53-F1
#
_entry.id   AF-A0A2G9PY53-F1
#
_cell.length_a   1.000
_cell.length_b   1.000
_cell.length_c   1.000
_cell.angle_alpha   90.00
_cell.angle_beta   90.00
_cell.angle_gamma   90.00
#
_symmetry.space_group_name_H-M   'P 1'
#
loop_
_entity.id
_entity.type
_entity.pdbx_description
1 polymer ?
#
loop_
_entity_poly.entity_id
_entity_poly.type
_entity_poly.pdbx_seq_one_letter_code
_entity_poly.pdbx_strand_id
1 'polypeptide(L)'
;MEQIKKIFNDRKARNKLFITLFFSALVIFLLVFLISGATFTDTSDTNWTAGTFVNTTTEGTGDGANVTLSGTNSSGTFTSQIFNAGGSSTTWNNVSWTPDIPYQTELPDNMEVETSQGGANMTGNVLLMHLNNETGYENSTWFYDWSGNGNNGTCSGTSCPTLTGGKFDTNAYNFSGIAIKYVSIPDSGNEWNFTNRNTTISMWVKFDSSPAGTGLISSFTSGPTEGWQVWMQSASVLRVYDTV
;
A
#
# COMPACT_ATOMS: atom_id res chain seq x y z
N MET A 1 -40.82 -33.07 29.94
CA MET A 1 -41.73 -33.11 28.77
C MET A 1 -43.20 -32.90 29.14
N GLU A 2 -43.65 -33.40 30.30
CA GLU A 2 -45.05 -33.29 30.78
C GLU A 2 -45.51 -31.86 31.14
N GLN A 3 -44.64 -31.05 31.76
CA GLN A 3 -44.93 -29.65 32.13
C GLN A 3 -45.19 -28.75 30.90
N ILE A 4 -44.50 -29.01 29.79
CA ILE A 4 -44.65 -28.26 28.53
C ILE A 4 -46.01 -28.55 27.88
N LYS A 5 -46.45 -29.83 27.90
CA LYS A 5 -47.76 -30.23 27.35
C LYS A 5 -48.92 -29.57 28.11
N LYS A 6 -48.79 -29.33 29.41
CA LYS A 6 -49.83 -28.70 30.25
C LYS A 6 -50.06 -27.22 29.89
N ILE A 7 -49.00 -26.50 29.51
CA ILE A 7 -49.08 -25.09 29.11
C ILE A 7 -49.82 -24.92 27.77
N PHE A 8 -49.68 -25.86 26.83
CA PHE A 8 -50.36 -25.81 25.54
C PHE A 8 -51.87 -26.08 25.62
N ASN A 9 -52.31 -26.83 26.63
CA ASN A 9 -53.72 -27.17 26.84
C ASN A 9 -54.51 -26.14 27.67
N ASP A 10 -53.84 -25.24 28.39
CA ASP A 10 -54.50 -24.13 29.08
C ASP A 10 -54.63 -22.91 28.17
N ARG A 11 -55.86 -22.57 27.77
CA ARG A 11 -56.15 -21.43 26.89
C ARG A 11 -55.65 -20.10 27.46
N LYS A 12 -55.67 -19.89 28.78
CA LYS A 12 -55.18 -18.64 29.39
C LYS A 12 -53.65 -18.58 29.35
N ALA A 13 -52.98 -19.69 29.62
CA ALA A 13 -51.52 -19.77 29.56
C ALA A 13 -50.99 -19.58 28.13
N ARG A 14 -51.68 -20.17 27.14
CA ARG A 14 -51.37 -20.01 25.72
C ARG A 14 -51.54 -18.58 25.22
N ASN A 15 -52.64 -17.91 25.57
CA ASN A 15 -52.84 -16.51 25.18
C ASN A 15 -51.80 -15.57 25.81
N LYS A 16 -51.43 -15.79 27.07
CA LYS A 16 -50.34 -15.04 27.71
C LYS A 16 -49.01 -15.26 26.98
N LEU A 17 -48.66 -16.50 26.64
CA LEU A 17 -47.44 -16.83 25.92
C LEU A 17 -47.38 -16.15 24.54
N PHE A 18 -48.48 -16.17 23.77
CA PHE A 18 -48.55 -15.50 22.47
C PHE A 18 -48.42 -13.97 22.58
N ILE A 19 -49.05 -13.35 23.57
CA ILE A 19 -48.94 -11.90 23.80
C ILE A 19 -47.51 -11.53 24.18
N THR A 20 -46.86 -12.30 25.05
CA THR A 20 -45.47 -12.06 25.44
C THR A 20 -44.52 -12.21 24.25
N LEU A 21 -44.67 -13.26 23.44
CA LEU A 21 -43.86 -13.46 22.24
C LEU A 21 -44.07 -12.35 21.21
N PHE A 22 -45.31 -11.90 21.02
CA PHE A 22 -45.64 -10.80 20.11
C PHE A 22 -45.03 -9.47 20.58
N PHE A 23 -45.13 -9.13 21.87
CA PHE A 23 -44.51 -7.93 22.43
C PHE A 23 -42.99 -7.98 22.35
N SER A 24 -42.37 -9.13 22.65
CA SER A 24 -40.92 -9.30 22.52
C SER A 24 -40.47 -9.15 21.05
N ALA A 25 -41.21 -9.73 20.11
CA ALA A 25 -40.92 -9.58 18.67
C ALA A 25 -41.12 -8.14 18.20
N LEU A 26 -42.15 -7.42 18.70
CA LEU A 26 -42.40 -6.02 18.39
C LEU A 26 -41.30 -5.11 18.97
N VAL A 27 -40.84 -5.36 20.19
CA VAL A 27 -39.74 -4.62 20.82
C VAL A 27 -38.43 -4.87 20.07
N ILE A 28 -38.14 -6.11 19.67
CA ILE A 28 -36.97 -6.41 18.83
C ILE A 28 -37.09 -5.72 17.47
N PHE A 29 -38.26 -5.78 16.82
CA PHE A 29 -38.52 -5.11 15.55
C PHE A 29 -38.30 -3.59 15.68
N LEU A 30 -38.83 -2.96 16.73
CA LEU A 30 -38.64 -1.52 17.02
C LEU A 30 -37.18 -1.17 17.35
N LEU A 31 -36.44 -2.06 18.02
CA LEU A 31 -35.01 -1.87 18.32
C LEU A 31 -34.12 -2.02 17.07
N VAL A 32 -34.50 -2.87 16.11
CA VAL A 32 -33.77 -3.04 14.84
C VAL A 32 -33.85 -1.78 13.97
N PHE A 33 -34.89 -0.95 14.12
CA PHE A 33 -34.98 0.36 13.43
C PHE A 33 -34.17 1.50 14.10
N LEU A 34 -33.54 1.27 15.26
CA LEU A 34 -32.82 2.31 16.01
C LEU A 34 -31.31 2.35 15.74
N ILE A 35 -30.77 1.47 14.89
CA ILE A 35 -29.34 1.47 14.55
C ILE A 35 -29.16 2.06 13.15
N SER A 36 -29.30 3.39 13.05
CA SER A 36 -28.97 4.16 11.84
C SER A 36 -27.81 5.08 12.18
N GLY A 37 -26.61 4.79 11.67
CA GLY A 37 -25.49 5.72 11.70
C GLY A 37 -25.61 6.74 10.57
N ALA A 38 -25.28 8.01 10.85
CA ALA A 38 -25.15 9.00 9.79
C ALA A 38 -23.85 8.74 9.00
N THR A 39 -23.93 8.87 7.67
CA THR A 39 -22.76 8.87 6.79
C THR A 39 -22.61 10.26 6.18
N PHE A 40 -21.42 10.84 6.30
CA PHE A 40 -21.06 12.09 5.67
C PHE A 40 -20.07 11.78 4.54
N THR A 41 -20.29 12.36 3.38
CA THR A 41 -19.44 12.16 2.19
C THR A 41 -19.09 13.52 1.60
N ASP A 42 -17.81 13.74 1.34
CA ASP A 42 -17.25 14.93 0.71
C ASP A 42 -16.52 14.48 -0.56
N THR A 43 -17.26 14.41 -1.67
CA THR A 43 -16.74 13.91 -2.96
C THR A 43 -16.97 14.87 -4.10
N SER A 44 -17.81 15.90 -3.94
CA SER A 44 -18.15 16.82 -5.02
C SER A 44 -17.58 18.21 -4.83
N ASP A 45 -17.45 18.94 -5.93
CA ASP A 45 -17.09 20.37 -5.96
C ASP A 45 -17.93 21.21 -4.99
N THR A 46 -19.22 20.89 -4.85
CA THR A 46 -20.12 21.60 -3.92
C THR A 46 -19.76 21.38 -2.45
N ASN A 47 -19.15 20.25 -2.12
CA ASN A 47 -18.71 19.96 -0.76
C ASN A 47 -17.37 20.65 -0.45
N TRP A 48 -16.43 20.63 -1.40
CA TRP A 48 -15.16 21.34 -1.28
C TRP A 48 -15.37 22.86 -1.17
N THR A 49 -16.25 23.43 -1.99
CA THR A 49 -16.55 24.87 -1.98
C THR A 49 -17.26 25.35 -0.72
N ALA A 50 -17.80 24.46 0.11
CA ALA A 50 -18.32 24.78 1.45
C ALA A 50 -17.20 24.94 2.51
N GLY A 51 -15.96 24.57 2.18
CA GLY A 51 -14.79 24.77 3.02
C GLY A 51 -14.12 26.14 2.86
N THR A 52 -12.96 26.32 3.48
CA THR A 52 -12.12 27.52 3.38
C THR A 52 -10.79 27.19 2.72
N PHE A 53 -10.39 28.00 1.74
CA PHE A 53 -9.16 27.83 0.98
C PHE A 53 -8.12 28.91 1.32
N VAL A 54 -6.87 28.49 1.48
CA VAL A 54 -5.70 29.37 1.60
C VAL A 54 -4.63 28.82 0.66
N ASN A 55 -4.32 29.53 -0.42
CA ASN A 55 -3.41 29.07 -1.48
C ASN A 55 -3.80 27.72 -2.11
N THR A 56 -5.07 27.32 -1.97
CA THR A 56 -5.69 26.15 -2.58
C THR A 56 -6.93 26.57 -3.35
N THR A 57 -7.44 25.69 -4.21
CA THR A 57 -8.70 25.87 -4.93
C THR A 57 -9.32 24.52 -5.23
N THR A 58 -10.58 24.49 -5.66
CA THR A 58 -11.22 23.28 -6.18
C THR A 58 -10.94 23.17 -7.67
N GLU A 59 -10.52 22.00 -8.14
CA GLU A 59 -10.36 21.69 -9.55
C GLU A 59 -11.33 20.55 -9.94
N GLY A 60 -11.95 20.65 -11.12
CA GLY A 60 -12.99 19.73 -11.58
C GLY A 60 -14.42 20.09 -11.14
N THR A 61 -15.38 19.22 -11.47
CA THR A 61 -16.81 19.34 -11.14
C THR A 61 -17.41 17.97 -10.83
N GLY A 62 -18.41 17.90 -9.94
CA GLY A 62 -19.03 16.63 -9.54
C GLY A 62 -18.07 15.75 -8.72
N ASP A 63 -18.33 14.44 -8.70
CA ASP A 63 -17.64 13.46 -7.84
C ASP A 63 -16.13 13.27 -8.11
N GLY A 64 -15.61 13.86 -9.19
CA GLY A 64 -14.18 13.85 -9.53
C GLY A 64 -13.45 15.15 -9.17
N ALA A 65 -14.11 16.07 -8.48
CA ALA A 65 -13.49 17.32 -8.06
C ALA A 65 -12.51 17.07 -6.90
N ASN A 66 -11.39 17.77 -6.90
CA ASN A 66 -10.37 17.68 -5.86
C ASN A 66 -9.96 19.07 -5.35
N VAL A 67 -9.21 19.09 -4.24
CA VAL A 67 -8.57 20.30 -3.74
C VAL A 67 -7.12 20.33 -4.24
N THR A 68 -6.76 21.39 -4.96
CA THR A 68 -5.43 21.58 -5.55
C THR A 68 -4.78 22.89 -5.11
N LEU A 69 -3.48 23.08 -5.37
CA LEU A 69 -2.79 24.35 -5.09
C LEU A 69 -3.22 25.42 -6.09
N SER A 70 -3.42 26.65 -5.62
CA SER A 70 -3.77 27.75 -6.53
C SER A 70 -2.52 28.32 -7.20
N GLY A 71 -2.52 28.35 -8.54
CA GLY A 71 -1.45 28.95 -9.33
C GLY A 71 -0.08 28.29 -9.12
N THR A 72 0.93 29.09 -8.79
CA THR A 72 2.32 28.62 -8.61
C THR A 72 2.71 28.45 -7.13
N ASN A 73 1.73 28.40 -6.22
CA ASN A 73 2.02 28.17 -4.81
C ASN A 73 2.66 26.80 -4.61
N SER A 74 3.66 26.71 -3.72
CA SER A 74 4.32 25.44 -3.35
C SER A 74 3.71 24.81 -2.11
N SER A 75 2.79 25.50 -1.45
CA SER A 75 2.06 25.03 -0.26
C SER A 75 0.75 25.80 -0.10
N GLY A 76 -0.20 25.17 0.58
CA GLY A 76 -1.50 25.74 0.86
C GLY A 76 -2.23 24.96 1.94
N THR A 77 -3.37 25.47 2.36
CA THR A 77 -4.21 24.86 3.39
C THR A 77 -5.66 24.91 2.94
N PHE A 78 -6.33 23.78 3.05
CA PHE A 78 -7.77 23.70 2.94
C PHE A 78 -8.34 23.27 4.29
N THR A 79 -9.42 23.91 4.70
CA THR A 79 -10.20 23.52 5.87
C THR A 79 -11.58 23.10 5.40
N SER A 80 -11.93 21.83 5.59
CA SER A 80 -13.24 21.30 5.22
C SER A 80 -14.36 22.00 5.99
N GLN A 81 -15.58 21.88 5.48
CA GLN A 81 -16.77 22.22 6.26
C GLN A 81 -16.86 21.41 7.56
N ILE A 82 -17.69 21.86 8.49
CA ILE A 82 -17.93 21.18 9.76
C ILE A 82 -19.03 20.12 9.56
N PHE A 83 -18.69 18.85 9.77
CA PHE A 83 -19.67 17.77 9.84
C PHE A 83 -20.23 17.65 11.26
N ASN A 84 -21.50 18.04 11.44
CA ASN A 84 -22.17 17.98 12.73
C ASN A 84 -23.00 16.70 12.86
N ALA A 85 -22.60 15.81 13.77
CA ALA A 85 -23.31 14.56 14.06
C ALA A 85 -24.58 14.72 14.92
N GLY A 86 -24.93 15.95 15.32
CA GLY A 86 -26.24 16.31 15.87
C GLY A 86 -26.55 15.86 17.31
N GLY A 87 -25.65 15.10 17.96
CA GLY A 87 -25.84 14.60 19.33
C GLY A 87 -24.79 15.10 20.32
N SER A 88 -25.20 15.22 21.60
CA SER A 88 -24.33 15.65 22.72
C SER A 88 -23.18 14.68 23.04
N SER A 89 -23.30 13.43 22.58
CA SER A 89 -22.27 12.40 22.61
C SER A 89 -22.49 11.49 21.40
N THR A 90 -21.61 11.61 20.40
CA THR A 90 -21.64 10.80 19.18
C THR A 90 -20.26 10.16 18.98
N THR A 91 -20.25 8.92 18.51
CA THR A 91 -19.02 8.18 18.22
C THR A 91 -18.78 8.18 16.72
N TRP A 92 -17.63 8.68 16.31
CA TRP A 92 -17.14 8.53 14.94
C TRP A 92 -16.51 7.15 14.80
N ASN A 93 -17.20 6.25 14.11
CA ASN A 93 -16.75 4.86 13.97
C ASN A 93 -15.64 4.70 12.92
N ASN A 94 -15.65 5.53 11.87
CA ASN A 94 -14.67 5.49 10.80
C ASN A 94 -14.45 6.89 10.22
N VAL A 95 -13.20 7.19 9.84
CA VAL A 95 -12.83 8.34 9.01
C VAL A 95 -11.91 7.80 7.93
N SER A 96 -12.30 7.98 6.67
CA SER A 96 -11.53 7.56 5.51
C SER A 96 -11.33 8.74 4.57
N TRP A 97 -10.20 8.75 3.86
CA TRP A 97 -9.89 9.69 2.81
C TRP A 97 -9.19 8.93 1.69
N THR A 98 -9.34 9.39 0.45
CA THR A 98 -8.69 8.78 -0.71
C THR A 98 -7.83 9.85 -1.38
N PRO A 99 -6.50 9.67 -1.46
CA PRO A 99 -5.66 10.58 -2.23
C PRO A 99 -5.94 10.44 -3.73
N ASP A 100 -5.65 11.51 -4.48
CA ASP A 100 -5.77 11.50 -5.94
C ASP A 100 -4.66 10.68 -6.62
N ILE A 101 -3.51 10.53 -5.95
CA ILE A 101 -2.38 9.71 -6.41
C ILE A 101 -1.91 8.77 -5.30
N PRO A 102 -1.45 7.55 -5.63
CA PRO A 102 -0.77 6.69 -4.66
C PRO A 102 0.46 7.42 -4.11
N TYR A 103 0.44 7.76 -2.82
CA TYR A 103 1.55 8.45 -2.15
C TYR A 103 2.00 7.63 -0.96
N GLN A 104 3.32 7.40 -0.89
CA GLN A 104 3.95 6.54 0.14
C GLN A 104 3.45 5.09 0.13
N THR A 105 2.98 4.60 -1.01
CA THR A 105 2.64 3.21 -1.23
C THR A 105 3.73 2.51 -2.04
N GLU A 106 3.93 1.23 -1.76
CA GLU A 106 4.74 0.34 -2.57
C GLU A 106 4.15 0.16 -3.98
N LEU A 107 4.99 -0.26 -4.94
CA LEU A 107 4.51 -0.67 -6.26
C LEU A 107 3.66 -1.94 -6.16
N PRO A 108 2.68 -2.16 -7.05
CA PRO A 108 1.78 -3.29 -6.92
C PRO A 108 2.46 -4.63 -7.30
N ASP A 109 2.10 -5.68 -6.55
CA ASP A 109 2.57 -7.05 -6.76
C ASP A 109 2.07 -7.65 -8.09
N ASN A 110 2.63 -8.80 -8.49
CA ASN A 110 2.12 -9.69 -9.54
C ASN A 110 1.88 -9.01 -10.90
N MET A 111 2.69 -8.01 -11.24
CA MET A 111 2.57 -7.21 -12.47
C MET A 111 1.22 -6.47 -12.60
N GLU A 112 0.54 -6.23 -11.48
CA GLU A 112 -0.76 -5.55 -11.46
C GLU A 112 -0.67 -4.12 -11.98
N VAL A 113 -1.82 -3.61 -12.44
CA VAL A 113 -1.95 -2.24 -12.93
C VAL A 113 -2.75 -1.44 -11.93
N GLU A 114 -2.12 -0.44 -11.31
CA GLU A 114 -2.84 0.54 -10.52
C GLU A 114 -3.75 1.36 -11.44
N THR A 115 -5.06 1.27 -11.20
CA THR A 115 -6.08 1.96 -12.02
C THR A 115 -6.43 3.35 -11.50
N SER A 116 -5.86 3.77 -10.37
CA SER A 116 -5.96 5.12 -9.85
C SER A 116 -5.18 6.12 -10.72
N GLN A 117 -5.54 7.40 -10.61
CA GLN A 117 -4.80 8.46 -11.27
C GLN A 117 -3.34 8.47 -10.78
N GLY A 118 -2.39 8.52 -11.71
CA GLY A 118 -0.96 8.44 -11.38
C GLY A 118 -0.46 7.05 -10.96
N GLY A 119 -1.28 6.01 -11.08
CA GLY A 119 -0.90 4.63 -10.79
C GLY A 119 0.19 4.07 -11.71
N ALA A 120 0.98 3.14 -11.18
CA ALA A 120 1.98 2.39 -11.92
C ALA A 120 1.35 1.23 -12.72
N ASN A 121 1.77 1.10 -13.98
CA ASN A 121 1.52 -0.10 -14.78
C ASN A 121 2.74 -1.01 -14.69
N MET A 122 2.61 -2.12 -13.96
CA MET A 122 3.69 -3.10 -13.76
C MET A 122 3.64 -4.26 -14.75
N THR A 123 2.84 -4.17 -15.82
CA THR A 123 2.75 -5.21 -16.86
C THR A 123 4.12 -5.47 -17.47
N GLY A 124 4.57 -6.73 -17.42
CA GLY A 124 5.86 -7.14 -17.96
C GLY A 124 7.05 -6.81 -17.05
N ASN A 125 6.80 -6.38 -15.80
CA ASN A 125 7.85 -6.30 -14.80
C ASN A 125 8.39 -7.71 -14.51
N VAL A 126 9.71 -7.87 -14.58
CA VAL A 126 10.38 -9.17 -14.44
C VAL A 126 10.91 -9.43 -13.03
N LEU A 127 11.03 -8.37 -12.22
CA LEU A 127 11.55 -8.42 -10.86
C LEU A 127 10.94 -7.30 -10.03
N LEU A 128 10.39 -7.63 -8.87
CA LEU A 128 9.99 -6.65 -7.86
C LEU A 128 10.47 -7.12 -6.50
N MET A 129 11.25 -6.29 -5.82
CA MET A 129 11.80 -6.60 -4.51
C MET A 129 11.40 -5.47 -3.56
N HIS A 130 10.40 -5.71 -2.70
CA HIS A 130 10.01 -4.75 -1.66
C HIS A 130 11.05 -4.67 -0.55
N LEU A 131 11.67 -5.81 -0.20
CA LEU A 131 12.70 -5.89 0.83
C LEU A 131 12.19 -5.47 2.22
N ASN A 132 10.94 -5.82 2.52
CA ASN A 132 10.24 -5.43 3.74
C ASN A 132 10.38 -6.45 4.88
N ASN A 133 11.05 -7.58 4.64
CA ASN A 133 11.16 -8.70 5.57
C ASN A 133 9.77 -9.22 5.99
N GLU A 134 8.88 -9.37 5.00
CA GLU A 134 7.50 -9.81 5.21
C GLU A 134 7.45 -11.25 5.74
N THR A 135 6.67 -11.45 6.81
CA THR A 135 6.63 -12.73 7.52
C THR A 135 6.02 -13.82 6.64
N GLY A 136 6.77 -14.88 6.40
CA GLY A 136 6.33 -16.02 5.59
C GLY A 136 6.75 -15.95 4.13
N TYR A 137 7.26 -14.81 3.66
CA TYR A 137 7.78 -14.64 2.30
C TYR A 137 9.28 -14.35 2.29
N GLU A 138 9.76 -13.52 3.22
CA GLU A 138 11.15 -13.08 3.30
C GLU A 138 11.79 -13.45 4.65
N ASN A 139 13.12 -13.46 4.69
CA ASN A 139 13.90 -13.57 5.92
C ASN A 139 15.32 -13.00 5.74
N SER A 140 16.23 -13.30 6.66
CA SER A 140 17.62 -12.79 6.62
C SER A 140 18.48 -13.33 5.48
N THR A 141 18.07 -14.41 4.83
CA THR A 141 18.82 -15.04 3.72
C THR A 141 18.02 -15.22 2.44
N TRP A 142 16.72 -14.93 2.47
CA TRP A 142 15.78 -15.13 1.36
C TRP A 142 14.96 -13.87 1.10
N PHE A 143 14.93 -13.45 -0.16
CA PHE A 143 14.31 -12.21 -0.64
C PHE A 143 13.29 -12.57 -1.72
N TYR A 144 12.04 -12.15 -1.54
CA TYR A 144 10.94 -12.62 -2.35
C TYR A 144 10.73 -11.72 -3.57
N ASP A 145 10.52 -12.34 -4.73
CA ASP A 145 10.14 -11.64 -5.95
C ASP A 145 8.63 -11.44 -6.03
N TRP A 146 8.22 -10.22 -5.76
CA TRP A 146 6.82 -9.77 -5.78
C TRP A 146 6.29 -9.53 -7.19
N SER A 147 7.11 -9.67 -8.25
CA SER A 147 6.62 -9.56 -9.63
C SER A 147 5.74 -10.75 -10.03
N GLY A 148 5.85 -11.86 -9.30
CA GLY A 148 5.15 -13.11 -9.63
C GLY A 148 5.90 -14.01 -10.61
N ASN A 149 7.11 -13.64 -11.05
CA ASN A 149 7.92 -14.46 -11.96
C ASN A 149 8.81 -15.49 -11.23
N GLY A 150 8.92 -15.39 -9.91
CA GLY A 150 9.66 -16.36 -9.09
C GLY A 150 11.17 -16.14 -9.08
N ASN A 151 11.61 -14.95 -9.47
CA ASN A 151 13.00 -14.50 -9.51
C ASN A 151 13.54 -14.14 -8.12
N ASN A 152 13.33 -15.04 -7.16
CA ASN A 152 13.69 -14.83 -5.76
C ASN A 152 15.20 -14.66 -5.59
N GLY A 153 15.56 -13.79 -4.65
CA GLY A 153 16.93 -13.50 -4.28
C GLY A 153 17.39 -14.34 -3.11
N THR A 154 18.68 -14.67 -3.09
CA THR A 154 19.34 -15.31 -1.96
C THR A 154 20.50 -14.48 -1.47
N CYS A 155 20.70 -14.44 -0.16
CA CYS A 155 21.88 -13.82 0.42
C CYS A 155 23.16 -14.47 -0.12
N SER A 156 24.10 -13.64 -0.53
CA SER A 156 25.40 -14.07 -1.05
C SER A 156 26.53 -13.13 -0.60
N GLY A 157 27.76 -13.60 -0.74
CA GLY A 157 28.95 -12.93 -0.21
C GLY A 157 29.45 -13.55 1.09
N THR A 158 30.16 -12.76 1.90
CA THR A 158 30.71 -13.22 3.20
C THR A 158 29.76 -12.98 4.36
N SER A 159 28.69 -12.21 4.16
CA SER A 159 27.62 -12.01 5.14
C SER A 159 26.34 -11.53 4.46
N CYS A 160 25.20 -11.65 5.14
CA CYS A 160 23.95 -11.13 4.63
C CYS A 160 23.74 -9.65 4.94
N PRO A 161 23.01 -8.93 4.08
CA PRO A 161 22.45 -7.62 4.40
C PRO A 161 21.59 -7.71 5.68
N THR A 162 21.56 -6.64 6.46
CA THR A 162 20.81 -6.60 7.73
C THR A 162 19.65 -5.63 7.64
N LEU A 163 18.52 -5.96 8.26
CA LEU A 163 17.34 -5.09 8.28
C LEU A 163 17.65 -3.72 8.91
N THR A 164 17.08 -2.67 8.32
CA THR A 164 17.21 -1.28 8.77
C THR A 164 15.97 -0.47 8.39
N GLY A 165 15.93 0.81 8.78
CA GLY A 165 14.84 1.73 8.47
C GLY A 165 14.80 2.11 6.99
N GLY A 166 13.67 1.85 6.33
CA GLY A 166 13.45 2.11 4.90
C GLY A 166 12.57 3.30 4.56
N LYS A 167 12.34 3.50 3.25
CA LYS A 167 11.50 4.58 2.70
C LYS A 167 10.01 4.24 2.76
N PHE A 168 9.66 2.99 2.48
CA PHE A 168 8.32 2.43 2.53
C PHE A 168 8.28 1.36 3.62
N ASP A 169 7.11 1.13 4.22
CA ASP A 169 6.84 0.12 5.26
C ASP A 169 7.89 0.00 6.38
N THR A 170 8.62 1.08 6.63
CA THR A 170 9.69 1.22 7.62
C THR A 170 10.91 0.30 7.46
N ASN A 171 10.95 -0.60 6.49
CA ASN A 171 12.01 -1.60 6.34
C ASN A 171 12.83 -1.40 5.04
N ALA A 172 14.11 -1.72 5.15
CA ALA A 172 15.05 -1.83 4.03
C ALA A 172 16.22 -2.71 4.48
N TYR A 173 17.12 -3.06 3.57
CA TYR A 173 18.33 -3.80 3.90
C TYR A 173 19.58 -2.95 3.79
N ASN A 174 20.44 -3.05 4.80
CA ASN A 174 21.72 -2.38 4.88
C ASN A 174 22.84 -3.27 4.33
N PHE A 175 23.44 -2.82 3.22
CA PHE A 175 24.56 -3.46 2.54
C PHE A 175 25.93 -2.91 2.94
N SER A 176 25.99 -1.91 3.82
CA SER A 176 27.25 -1.30 4.27
C SER A 176 28.07 -2.22 5.20
N GLY A 177 29.34 -1.85 5.37
CA GLY A 177 30.30 -2.53 6.23
C GLY A 177 31.51 -3.06 5.46
N ILE A 178 32.36 -3.81 6.16
CA ILE A 178 33.59 -4.39 5.60
C ILE A 178 33.37 -5.72 4.89
N ALA A 179 32.26 -6.40 5.18
CA ALA A 179 31.93 -7.68 4.59
C ALA A 179 31.30 -7.47 3.20
N ILE A 180 31.54 -8.42 2.29
CA ILE A 180 30.92 -8.42 0.97
C ILE A 180 29.50 -8.93 1.14
N LYS A 181 28.51 -8.12 0.76
CA LYS A 181 27.09 -8.42 0.88
C LYS A 181 26.40 -8.14 -0.45
N TYR A 182 25.67 -9.10 -0.97
CA TYR A 182 24.79 -8.88 -2.11
C TYR A 182 23.64 -9.89 -2.08
N VAL A 183 22.55 -9.55 -2.75
CA VAL A 183 21.48 -10.50 -3.05
C VAL A 183 21.76 -11.04 -4.45
N SER A 184 21.90 -12.36 -4.55
CA SER A 184 22.08 -13.05 -5.82
C SER A 184 20.73 -13.58 -6.27
N ILE A 185 20.34 -13.18 -7.48
CA ILE A 185 19.19 -13.75 -8.17
C ILE A 185 19.77 -14.69 -9.23
N PRO A 186 19.53 -16.01 -9.13
CA PRO A 186 20.08 -16.94 -10.09
C PRO A 186 19.46 -16.70 -11.48
N ASP A 187 20.25 -16.94 -12.52
CA ASP A 187 19.76 -16.88 -13.88
C ASP A 187 18.65 -17.93 -14.08
N SER A 188 17.45 -17.47 -14.43
CA SER A 188 16.27 -18.27 -14.74
C SER A 188 16.12 -18.52 -16.26
N GLY A 189 17.07 -18.06 -17.08
CA GLY A 189 17.11 -18.23 -18.53
C GLY A 189 16.96 -16.91 -19.29
N ASN A 190 15.91 -16.79 -20.11
CA ASN A 190 15.78 -15.65 -21.04
C ASN A 190 15.28 -14.34 -20.40
N GLU A 191 14.88 -14.36 -19.14
CA GLU A 191 14.28 -13.21 -18.43
C GLU A 191 15.29 -12.08 -18.21
N TRP A 192 16.57 -12.43 -18.04
CA TRP A 192 17.68 -11.50 -17.84
C TRP A 192 18.40 -11.11 -19.15
N ASN A 193 17.90 -11.58 -20.31
CA ASN A 193 18.48 -11.24 -21.60
C ASN A 193 17.97 -9.87 -22.07
N PHE A 194 18.75 -8.85 -21.76
CA PHE A 194 18.47 -7.47 -22.15
C PHE A 194 19.12 -7.06 -23.48
N THR A 195 19.89 -7.94 -24.14
CA THR A 195 20.68 -7.61 -25.34
C THR A 195 19.83 -7.08 -26.51
N ASN A 196 18.56 -7.49 -26.60
CA ASN A 196 17.63 -7.05 -27.65
C ASN A 196 16.35 -6.41 -27.10
N ARG A 197 16.37 -5.91 -25.87
CA ARG A 197 15.19 -5.38 -25.19
C ARG A 197 15.50 -4.04 -24.52
N ASN A 198 14.54 -3.14 -24.58
CA ASN A 198 14.59 -1.94 -23.75
C ASN A 198 14.33 -2.35 -22.30
N THR A 199 15.17 -1.88 -21.39
CA THR A 199 15.07 -2.20 -19.96
C THR A 199 14.98 -0.92 -19.15
N THR A 200 14.11 -0.95 -18.15
CA THR A 200 13.98 0.12 -17.16
C THR A 200 14.31 -0.44 -15.80
N ILE A 201 15.05 0.31 -15.00
CA ILE A 201 15.37 -0.03 -13.62
C ILE A 201 15.01 1.17 -12.76
N SER A 202 14.28 0.92 -11.68
CA SER A 202 13.96 1.92 -10.65
C SER A 202 14.29 1.35 -9.28
N MET A 203 14.93 2.14 -8.43
CA MET A 203 15.24 1.74 -7.06
C MET A 203 15.33 2.94 -6.14
N TRP A 204 15.05 2.72 -4.86
CA TRP A 204 15.39 3.64 -3.79
C TRP A 204 16.70 3.19 -3.15
N VAL A 205 17.69 4.08 -3.11
CA VAL A 205 18.98 3.83 -2.47
C VAL A 205 19.36 5.03 -1.61
N LYS A 206 19.83 4.76 -0.39
CA LYS A 206 20.39 5.76 0.52
C LYS A 206 21.81 5.36 0.87
N PHE A 207 22.72 6.32 0.77
CA PHE A 207 24.10 6.13 1.18
C PHE A 207 24.35 6.88 2.50
N ASP A 208 24.92 6.19 3.48
CA ASP A 208 25.30 6.78 4.78
C ASP A 208 26.62 7.55 4.71
N SER A 209 27.45 7.20 3.74
CA SER A 209 28.72 7.86 3.43
C SER A 209 28.89 7.94 1.92
N SER A 210 29.90 8.69 1.48
CA SER A 210 30.21 8.84 0.06
C SER A 210 30.58 7.49 -0.59
N PRO A 211 29.71 6.89 -1.43
CA PRO A 211 29.99 5.60 -2.03
C PRO A 211 30.97 5.82 -3.20
N ALA A 212 32.15 5.24 -3.12
CA ALA A 212 33.09 5.24 -4.24
C ALA A 212 33.43 3.79 -4.57
N GLY A 213 33.21 3.42 -5.82
CA GLY A 213 33.46 2.09 -6.32
C GLY A 213 32.45 1.04 -5.85
N THR A 214 31.17 1.39 -5.80
CA THR A 214 30.10 0.52 -5.28
C THR A 214 29.07 0.20 -6.35
N GLY A 215 28.88 -1.08 -6.67
CA GLY A 215 27.79 -1.55 -7.52
C GLY A 215 26.45 -1.53 -6.77
N LEU A 216 25.40 -1.03 -7.42
CA LEU A 216 24.04 -1.00 -6.86
C LEU A 216 23.24 -2.20 -7.34
N ILE A 217 23.33 -2.47 -8.65
CA ILE A 217 22.74 -3.64 -9.30
C ILE A 217 23.61 -3.98 -10.52
N SER A 218 23.73 -5.27 -10.81
CA SER A 218 24.54 -5.76 -11.93
C SER A 218 24.05 -7.10 -12.41
N SER A 219 24.23 -7.36 -13.70
CA SER A 219 24.14 -8.68 -14.31
C SER A 219 25.46 -8.99 -15.00
N PHE A 220 25.97 -10.21 -14.80
CA PHE A 220 27.21 -10.68 -15.41
C PHE A 220 27.01 -12.08 -16.00
N THR A 221 27.43 -12.30 -17.24
CA THR A 221 27.25 -13.60 -17.93
C THR A 221 28.47 -14.51 -17.85
N SER A 222 29.69 -13.97 -17.72
CA SER A 222 30.93 -14.78 -17.73
C SER A 222 32.16 -14.13 -17.05
N GLY A 223 31.95 -13.28 -16.05
CA GLY A 223 33.01 -12.54 -15.36
C GLY A 223 32.73 -11.03 -15.36
N PRO A 224 33.63 -10.17 -14.85
CA PRO A 224 33.37 -8.74 -14.66
C PRO A 224 33.30 -7.91 -15.95
N THR A 225 33.44 -8.55 -17.12
CA THR A 225 33.64 -7.87 -18.41
C THR A 225 32.49 -8.02 -19.39
N GLU A 226 31.46 -8.81 -19.08
CA GLU A 226 30.31 -9.03 -19.96
C GLU A 226 29.02 -8.85 -19.16
N GLY A 227 28.19 -7.89 -19.56
CA GLY A 227 26.92 -7.53 -18.90
C GLY A 227 26.81 -6.06 -18.54
N TRP A 228 25.85 -5.71 -17.67
CA TRP A 228 25.51 -4.33 -17.34
C TRP A 228 25.52 -4.10 -15.83
N GLN A 229 25.73 -2.84 -15.44
CA GLN A 229 25.59 -2.44 -14.04
C GLN A 229 25.18 -0.98 -13.87
N VAL A 230 24.51 -0.73 -12.74
CA VAL A 230 24.34 0.60 -12.16
C VAL A 230 25.32 0.71 -10.99
N TRP A 231 26.19 1.71 -11.02
CA TRP A 231 27.34 1.77 -10.13
C TRP A 231 27.70 3.22 -9.76
N MET A 232 28.16 3.39 -8.51
CA MET A 232 28.76 4.63 -8.03
C MET A 232 30.27 4.60 -8.29
N GLN A 233 30.71 5.37 -9.29
CA GLN A 233 32.14 5.46 -9.62
C GLN A 233 32.93 6.26 -8.60
N SER A 234 32.33 7.34 -8.15
CA SER A 234 32.85 8.20 -7.11
C SER A 234 31.69 8.75 -6.31
N ALA A 235 32.03 9.48 -5.27
CA ALA A 235 31.13 10.27 -4.43
C ALA A 235 29.98 10.98 -5.13
N SER A 236 30.18 11.40 -6.38
CA SER A 236 29.31 12.31 -7.10
C SER A 236 29.01 11.84 -8.53
N VAL A 237 29.37 10.61 -8.88
CA VAL A 237 29.19 10.09 -10.23
C VAL A 237 28.50 8.73 -10.17
N LEU A 238 27.20 8.75 -10.47
CA LEU A 238 26.41 7.56 -10.82
C LEU A 238 26.65 7.23 -12.29
N ARG A 239 26.93 5.97 -12.61
CA ARG A 239 27.04 5.48 -13.97
C ARG A 239 26.08 4.32 -14.20
N VAL A 240 25.55 4.28 -15.41
CA VAL A 240 24.89 3.12 -16.00
C VAL A 240 25.68 2.78 -17.25
N TYR A 241 26.17 1.55 -17.34
CA TYR A 241 26.89 1.12 -18.52
C TYR A 241 26.70 -0.38 -18.78
N ASP A 242 26.86 -0.73 -20.05
CA ASP A 242 26.80 -2.08 -20.58
C ASP A 242 28.16 -2.37 -21.22
N THR A 243 28.77 -3.48 -20.81
CA THR A 243 29.98 -4.03 -21.43
C THR A 243 29.53 -5.15 -22.34
N VAL A 244 29.36 -4.79 -23.61
CA VAL A 244 29.10 -5.71 -24.73
C VAL A 244 30.37 -6.43 -25.14
#